data_AF-U4TVY1-F1
#
_entry.id   AF-U4TVY1-F1
#
_cell.length_a   1.000
_cell.length_b   1.000
_cell.length_c   1.000
_cell.angle_alpha   90.00
_cell.angle_beta   90.00
_cell.angle_gamma   90.00
#
_symmetry.space_group_name_H-M   'P 1'
#
loop_
_entity.id
_entity.type
_entity.pdbx_description
1 polymer ?
#
loop_
_entity_poly.entity_id
_entity_poly.type
_entity_poly.pdbx_seq_one_letter_code
_entity_poly.pdbx_strand_id
1 'polypeptide(L)'
;MQKKTIKKLLKQHETKTEYFYIQFSDGRTLEVPVQVPAGNTKAHDDLVDRIAHKRGTMTADNGQVFDFKKIIHYDIENVRRPGFGPTPQ
;
A
#
# COMPACT_ATOMS: atom_id res chain seq x y z
N MET A 1 -19.18 -17.12 29.59
CA MET A 1 -18.84 -17.52 28.20
C MET A 1 -18.27 -16.33 27.39
N GLN A 2 -17.08 -15.81 27.74
CA GLN A 2 -16.51 -14.60 27.08
C GLN A 2 -15.14 -14.80 26.40
N LYS A 3 -14.77 -16.04 26.05
CA LYS A 3 -13.43 -16.33 25.48
C LYS A 3 -13.40 -16.51 23.96
N LYS A 4 -14.53 -16.39 23.25
CA LYS A 4 -14.62 -16.67 21.81
C LYS A 4 -14.63 -15.44 20.88
N THR A 5 -14.87 -14.24 21.40
CA THR A 5 -14.98 -13.03 20.56
C THR A 5 -13.61 -12.43 20.20
N ILE A 6 -12.63 -12.51 21.10
CA ILE A 6 -11.31 -11.88 20.90
C ILE A 6 -10.50 -12.59 19.81
N LYS A 7 -10.60 -13.92 19.70
CA LYS A 7 -9.91 -14.70 18.65
C LYS A 7 -10.42 -14.43 17.24
N LYS A 8 -11.61 -13.83 17.07
CA LYS A 8 -12.14 -13.46 15.76
C LYS A 8 -11.61 -12.09 15.28
N LEU A 9 -11.26 -11.21 16.23
CA LEU A 9 -10.55 -9.95 15.95
C LEU A 9 -9.06 -10.18 15.65
N LEU A 10 -8.39 -11.11 16.35
CA LEU A 10 -7.01 -11.53 16.00
C LEU A 10 -6.93 -12.28 14.66
N LYS A 11 -8.07 -12.66 14.08
CA LYS A 11 -8.19 -13.30 12.77
C LYS A 11 -8.55 -12.29 11.68
N GLN A 12 -8.55 -10.98 11.98
CA GLN A 12 -8.32 -10.00 10.93
C GLN A 12 -6.88 -10.23 10.48
N HIS A 13 -6.77 -10.96 9.37
CA HIS A 13 -5.58 -11.12 8.55
C HIS A 13 -4.55 -10.03 8.85
N GLU A 14 -3.30 -10.41 9.09
CA GLU A 14 -2.15 -9.50 9.06
C GLU A 14 -2.12 -8.81 7.68
N THR A 15 -2.91 -7.76 7.53
CA THR A 15 -3.10 -7.02 6.29
C THR A 15 -2.18 -5.84 6.43
N LYS A 16 -1.05 -5.89 5.75
CA LYS A 16 -0.06 -4.82 5.75
C LYS A 16 -0.57 -3.74 4.83
N THR A 17 -0.60 -2.51 5.30
CA THR A 17 -0.87 -1.37 4.41
C THR A 17 0.48 -0.85 3.95
N GLU A 18 0.75 -0.98 2.65
CA GLU A 18 1.92 -0.41 2.01
C GLU A 18 1.52 0.89 1.33
N TYR A 19 2.34 1.92 1.47
CA TYR A 19 2.09 3.21 0.84
C TYR A 19 3.07 3.36 -0.30
N PHE A 20 2.54 3.48 -1.51
CA PHE A 20 3.34 3.69 -2.71
C PHE A 20 3.36 5.18 -3.02
N TYR A 21 4.56 5.75 -3.08
CA TYR A 21 4.75 7.13 -3.46
C TYR A 21 5.27 7.18 -4.88
N ILE A 22 4.39 7.53 -5.81
CA ILE A 22 4.70 7.58 -7.23
C ILE A 22 4.98 9.03 -7.59
N GLN A 23 6.22 9.34 -7.96
CA GLN A 23 6.62 10.66 -8.41
C GLN A 23 6.55 10.76 -9.93
N PHE A 24 5.85 11.80 -10.40
CA PHE A 24 5.65 12.07 -11.82
C PHE A 24 6.55 13.19 -12.31
N SER A 25 6.81 13.24 -13.62
CA SER A 25 7.59 14.28 -14.30
C SER A 25 7.02 15.70 -14.10
N ASP A 26 5.74 15.80 -13.72
CA ASP A 26 5.06 17.07 -13.42
C ASP A 26 5.46 17.63 -12.04
N GLY A 27 6.26 16.90 -11.26
CA GLY A 27 6.64 17.26 -9.89
C GLY A 27 5.61 16.84 -8.84
N ARG A 28 4.52 16.18 -9.25
CA ARG A 28 3.50 15.64 -8.34
C ARG A 28 3.90 14.28 -7.80
N THR A 29 3.49 14.00 -6.56
CA THR A 29 3.60 12.69 -5.94
C THR A 29 2.21 12.16 -5.65
N LEU A 30 1.95 10.91 -6.02
CA LEU A 30 0.72 10.19 -5.73
C LEU A 30 0.99 9.15 -4.66
N GLU A 31 0.27 9.26 -3.56
CA GLU A 31 0.28 8.24 -2.51
C GLU A 31 -0.84 7.23 -2.79
N VAL A 32 -0.46 5.95 -2.86
CA VAL A 32 -1.40 4.84 -3.08
C VAL A 32 -1.33 3.89 -1.89
N PRO A 33 -2.32 3.90 -0.99
CA PRO A 33 -2.40 2.92 0.07
C PRO A 33 -2.87 1.58 -0.50
N VAL A 34 -2.01 0.56 -0.46
CA VAL A 34 -2.31 -0.80 -0.89
C VAL A 34 -2.42 -1.69 0.34
N GLN A 35 -3.59 -2.29 0.51
CA GLN A 35 -3.80 -3.30 1.53
C GLN A 35 -3.35 -4.66 1.00
N VAL A 36 -2.29 -5.21 1.59
CA VAL A 36 -1.69 -6.48 1.23
C VAL A 36 -1.94 -7.50 2.33
N PRO A 37 -2.85 -8.46 2.12
CA PRO A 37 -3.06 -9.55 3.07
C PRO A 37 -1.79 -10.40 3.22
N ALA A 38 -1.48 -10.86 4.42
CA ALA A 38 -0.42 -11.86 4.65
C ALA A 38 -0.69 -13.11 3.79
N GLY A 39 0.26 -13.40 2.89
CA GLY A 39 0.17 -14.49 1.92
C GLY A 39 -0.45 -14.14 0.57
N ASN A 40 -0.92 -12.91 0.36
CA ASN A 40 -1.46 -12.46 -0.93
C ASN A 40 -0.88 -11.11 -1.35
N THR A 41 0.31 -11.13 -1.95
CA THR A 41 1.00 -9.95 -2.49
C THR A 41 0.51 -9.56 -3.89
N LYS A 42 -0.56 -10.19 -4.42
CA LYS A 42 -1.03 -9.93 -5.79
C LYS A 42 -1.36 -8.46 -6.04
N ALA A 43 -1.91 -7.75 -5.06
CA ALA A 43 -2.22 -6.32 -5.19
C ALA A 43 -0.95 -5.45 -5.25
N HIS A 44 0.08 -5.82 -4.49
CA HIS A 44 1.40 -5.18 -4.56
C HIS A 44 2.03 -5.44 -5.93
N ASP A 45 2.08 -6.70 -6.35
CA ASP A 45 2.72 -7.12 -7.60
C ASP A 45 2.03 -6.50 -8.83
N ASP A 46 0.69 -6.48 -8.86
CA ASP A 46 -0.10 -5.85 -9.92
C ASP A 46 0.14 -4.33 -10.00
N LEU A 47 0.29 -3.66 -8.85
CA LEU A 47 0.59 -2.23 -8.84
C LEU A 47 2.02 -1.95 -9.30
N VAL A 48 3.00 -2.71 -8.80
CA VAL A 48 4.40 -2.60 -9.22
C VAL A 48 4.53 -2.87 -10.71
N ASP A 49 3.87 -3.91 -11.24
CA ASP A 49 3.87 -4.23 -12.67
C ASP A 49 3.31 -3.08 -13.51
N ARG A 50 2.17 -2.48 -13.09
CA ARG A 50 1.58 -1.32 -13.77
C ARG A 50 2.49 -0.10 -13.78
N ILE A 51 3.14 0.18 -12.65
CA ILE A 51 4.10 1.29 -12.50
C ILE A 51 5.34 1.03 -13.36
N ALA A 52 5.91 -0.17 -13.29
CA ALA A 52 7.11 -0.58 -14.03
C ALA A 52 6.88 -0.55 -15.54
N HIS A 53 5.75 -1.07 -16.00
CA HIS A 53 5.36 -1.02 -17.41
C HIS A 53 4.79 0.35 -17.82
N LYS A 54 4.59 1.27 -16.88
CA LYS A 54 4.02 2.61 -17.12
C LYS A 54 2.69 2.55 -17.89
N ARG A 55 1.86 1.55 -17.58
CA ARG A 55 0.63 1.24 -18.34
C ARG A 55 -0.61 1.72 -17.61
N GLY A 56 -1.31 2.66 -18.25
CA GLY A 56 -2.62 3.13 -17.82
C GLY A 56 -2.58 4.48 -17.11
N THR A 57 -3.73 4.85 -16.58
CA THR A 57 -3.94 6.07 -15.80
C THR A 57 -4.57 5.69 -14.47
N MET A 58 -4.27 6.48 -13.43
CA MET A 58 -4.90 6.33 -12.12
C MET A 58 -5.55 7.64 -11.73
N THR A 59 -6.80 7.56 -11.28
CA THR A 59 -7.51 8.73 -10.76
C THR A 59 -7.36 8.70 -9.25
N ALA A 60 -6.76 9.75 -8.70
CA ALA A 60 -6.68 9.93 -7.26
C ALA A 60 -8.04 10.36 -6.69
N ASP A 61 -8.19 10.21 -5.37
CA ASP A 61 -9.42 10.56 -4.65
C ASP A 61 -9.81 12.03 -4.82
N ASN A 62 -8.84 12.91 -5.01
CA ASN A 62 -9.03 14.33 -5.31
C ASN A 62 -9.48 14.63 -6.76
N GLY A 63 -9.77 13.60 -7.56
CA GLY A 63 -10.19 13.71 -8.96
C GLY A 63 -9.06 13.98 -9.96
N GLN A 64 -7.80 14.00 -9.51
CA GLN A 64 -6.66 14.17 -10.42
C GLN A 64 -6.33 12.87 -11.15
N VAL A 65 -6.22 12.95 -12.47
CA VAL A 65 -5.78 11.83 -13.31
C VAL A 65 -4.26 11.86 -13.47
N PHE A 66 -3.62 10.78 -13.06
CA PHE A 66 -2.19 10.55 -13.15
C PHE A 66 -1.90 9.53 -14.24
N ASP A 67 -1.06 9.88 -15.21
CA ASP A 67 -0.65 8.96 -16.27
C ASP A 67 0.65 8.26 -15.89
N PHE A 68 0.62 6.93 -15.85
CA PHE A 68 1.76 6.14 -15.45
C PHE A 68 2.97 6.27 -16.41
N LYS A 69 2.78 6.74 -17.65
CA LYS A 69 3.88 7.09 -18.57
C LYS A 69 4.75 8.21 -18.04
N LYS A 70 4.19 9.09 -17.23
CA LYS A 70 4.90 10.22 -16.63
C LYS A 70 5.61 9.87 -15.33
N ILE A 71 5.64 8.61 -14.91
CA ILE A 71 6.38 8.23 -13.71
C ILE A 71 7.88 8.39 -13.98
N ILE A 72 8.55 9.13 -13.10
CA ILE A 72 10.00 9.28 -13.08
C ILE A 72 10.65 8.46 -11.98
N HIS A 73 9.95 8.31 -10.85
CA HIS A 73 10.44 7.62 -9.68
C HIS A 73 9.25 7.05 -8.90
N TYR A 74 9.45 5.91 -8.25
CA TYR A 74 8.48 5.39 -7.29
C TYR A 74 9.23 4.87 -6.08
N ASP A 75 8.65 5.09 -4.90
CA ASP A 75 9.13 4.58 -3.63
C ASP A 75 8.02 3.79 -2.94
N ILE A 76 8.39 2.79 -2.16
CA ILE A 76 7.45 1.91 -1.47
C ILE A 76 7.82 1.92 0.01
N GLU A 77 7.04 2.64 0.81
CA GLU A 77 7.18 2.56 2.27
C GLU A 77 6.32 1.40 2.78
N ASN A 78 7.00 0.33 3.19
CA ASN A 78 6.36 -0.73 3.95
C ASN A 78 6.17 -0.25 5.38
N VAL A 79 5.00 0.32 5.67
CA VAL A 79 4.61 0.62 7.04
C VAL A 79 4.19 -0.69 7.71
N ARG A 80 5.17 -1.55 8.02
CA ARG A 80 5.01 -2.45 9.16
C ARG A 80 4.86 -1.52 10.34
N ARG A 81 3.63 -1.16 10.75
CA ARG A 81 3.44 -0.67 12.11
C ARG A 81 3.99 -1.80 13.00
N PRO A 82 5.11 -1.65 13.71
CA PRO A 82 5.36 -2.53 14.83
C PRO A 82 4.18 -2.25 15.76
N GLY A 83 3.26 -3.20 15.85
CA GLY A 83 2.29 -3.17 16.92
C GLY A 83 3.07 -3.02 18.21
N PHE A 84 2.79 -1.94 18.94
CA PHE A 84 2.87 -1.85 20.40
C PHE A 84 3.58 -3.05 21.06
N GLY A 85 4.90 -2.97 21.15
CA GLY A 85 5.72 -3.81 22.01
C GLY A 85 6.56 -2.88 22.86
N PRO A 86 6.69 -3.10 24.18
CA PRO A 86 7.55 -2.26 25.00
C PRO A 86 8.96 -2.29 24.40
N THR A 87 9.50 -1.10 24.14
CA THR A 87 10.91 -0.89 23.82
C THR A 87 11.76 -1.59 24.88
N PRO A 88 12.64 -2.54 24.53
CA PRO A 88 13.70 -2.94 25.42
C PRO A 88 14.80 -1.89 25.34
N GLN A 89 14.94 -1.11 26.41
CA GLN A 89 16.22 -0.75 27.06
C GLN A 89 15.94 0.08 28.31
#